data_AF-A0A7C5FTI7-F1
#
_entry.id   AF-A0A7C5FTI7-F1
#
_cell.length_a   1.000
_cell.length_b   1.000
_cell.length_c   1.000
_cell.angle_alpha   90.00
_cell.angle_beta   90.00
_cell.angle_gamma   90.00
#
_symmetry.space_group_name_H-M   'P 1'
#
loop_
_entity.id
_entity.type
_entity.pdbx_description
1 polymer ?
#
loop_
_entity_poly.entity_id
_entity_poly.type
_entity_poly.pdbx_seq_one_letter_code
_entity_poly.pdbx_strand_id
1 'polypeptide(L)'
;MRAFACVIALLVLCVGARGDDILAMPTANMLDRGQMEFAYYHVDLPAPHGGPENIEAQVLYAGLTDYIELYAQRIAIDKDVTSVVLNGDLRLMKETPTTPQMVIGCRNIGATPTTNNPPFGTINYRARSANQSYYFCTYRTFYLKDAGQPPFIKLHACVGTSDWTLGLQRRHDGLFGGIQALITPYLGVVALYDGADSITGVAIAPGPPGLAIRAGMFSDSFYVGVAYRWGGMW
;
A
#
# COMPACT_ATOMS: atom_id res chain seq x y z
N MET A 1 -27.67 4.79 12.80
CA MET A 1 -27.78 4.26 11.42
C MET A 1 -28.16 5.32 10.38
N ARG A 2 -29.24 6.11 10.57
CA ARG A 2 -29.66 7.12 9.58
C ARG A 2 -28.66 8.28 9.37
N ALA A 3 -27.96 8.70 10.42
CA ALA A 3 -26.90 9.72 10.32
C ALA A 3 -25.66 9.23 9.55
N PHE A 4 -25.34 7.92 9.64
CA PHE A 4 -24.21 7.31 8.93
C PHE A 4 -24.47 7.24 7.42
N ALA A 5 -25.72 6.93 7.05
CA ALA A 5 -26.15 6.94 5.66
C ALA A 5 -26.15 8.36 5.04
N CYS A 6 -26.52 9.40 5.82
CA CYS A 6 -26.46 10.79 5.33
C CYS A 6 -25.03 11.31 5.15
N VAL A 7 -24.06 10.87 5.96
CA VAL A 7 -22.65 11.23 5.80
C VAL A 7 -22.05 10.56 4.56
N ILE A 8 -22.40 9.30 4.30
CA ILE A 8 -21.99 8.58 3.07
C ILE A 8 -22.60 9.24 1.83
N ALA A 9 -23.87 9.65 1.87
CA ALA A 9 -24.56 10.26 0.74
C ALA A 9 -24.02 11.65 0.35
N LEU A 10 -23.46 12.42 1.29
CA LEU A 10 -22.88 13.74 1.00
C LEU A 10 -21.47 13.69 0.36
N LEU A 11 -20.78 12.55 0.46
CA LEU A 11 -19.40 12.33 -0.01
C LEU A 11 -19.33 11.68 -1.42
N VAL A 12 -20.32 11.90 -2.30
CA VAL A 12 -20.44 11.17 -3.59
C VAL A 12 -20.30 12.07 -4.83
N LEU A 13 -20.12 13.39 -4.69
CA LEU A 13 -20.18 14.32 -5.82
C LEU A 13 -18.79 14.80 -6.29
N CYS A 14 -18.28 14.21 -7.41
CA CYS A 14 -17.22 14.68 -8.37
C CYS A 14 -15.74 14.14 -8.38
N VAL A 15 -15.38 13.33 -9.40
CA VAL A 15 -14.00 12.94 -9.83
C VAL A 15 -13.38 11.71 -9.14
N GLY A 16 -12.50 11.03 -9.89
CA GLY A 16 -12.31 9.58 -9.93
C GLY A 16 -11.21 8.90 -9.10
N ALA A 17 -11.33 7.56 -9.01
CA ALA A 17 -10.35 6.58 -8.58
C ALA A 17 -8.97 6.88 -9.17
N ARG A 18 -7.99 7.02 -8.28
CA ARG A 18 -6.58 6.90 -8.65
C ARG A 18 -6.17 5.45 -8.38
N GLY A 19 -5.37 4.90 -9.29
CA GLY A 19 -4.69 3.62 -9.08
C GLY A 19 -3.66 3.82 -7.97
N ASP A 20 -4.10 3.59 -6.75
CA ASP A 20 -3.35 3.75 -5.51
C ASP A 20 -2.89 2.37 -5.01
N ASP A 21 -1.91 2.38 -4.11
CA ASP A 21 -1.27 1.16 -3.59
C ASP A 21 -2.23 0.24 -2.85
N ILE A 22 -2.00 -1.06 -2.89
CA ILE A 22 -2.78 -2.03 -2.12
C ILE A 22 -1.87 -2.69 -1.09
N LEU A 23 -2.31 -2.66 0.17
CA LEU A 23 -1.62 -3.31 1.29
C LEU A 23 -0.20 -2.79 1.58
N ALA A 24 0.02 -1.48 1.37
CA ALA A 24 1.27 -0.81 1.73
C ALA A 24 2.52 -1.47 1.15
N MET A 25 2.37 -2.15 0.01
CA MET A 25 3.51 -2.63 -0.76
C MET A 25 4.32 -1.40 -1.17
N PRO A 26 5.66 -1.44 -1.19
CA PRO A 26 6.40 -0.35 -1.80
C PRO A 26 6.04 -0.31 -3.28
N THR A 27 5.40 0.76 -3.70
CA THR A 27 5.30 1.12 -5.11
C THR A 27 5.92 2.48 -5.32
N ALA A 28 6.20 2.82 -6.58
CA ALA A 28 6.61 4.16 -6.91
C ALA A 28 5.45 5.18 -6.88
N ASN A 29 4.23 4.84 -6.40
CA ASN A 29 3.09 5.76 -6.32
C ASN A 29 3.21 6.70 -5.09
N MET A 30 3.98 7.78 -5.22
CA MET A 30 4.07 8.81 -4.17
C MET A 30 2.96 9.87 -4.29
N LEU A 31 2.49 10.36 -3.15
CA LEU A 31 1.66 11.54 -2.98
C LEU A 31 2.35 12.81 -3.50
N ASP A 32 1.55 13.77 -3.94
CA ASP A 32 2.05 15.12 -4.25
C ASP A 32 2.22 15.94 -2.97
N ARG A 33 2.95 17.05 -3.07
CA ARG A 33 3.13 17.99 -1.96
C ARG A 33 1.79 18.41 -1.34
N GLY A 34 1.71 18.31 -0.02
CA GLY A 34 0.54 18.72 0.76
C GLY A 34 -0.65 17.76 0.67
N GLN A 35 -0.50 16.60 -0.01
CA GLN A 35 -1.48 15.51 0.06
C GLN A 35 -1.17 14.62 1.25
N MET A 36 -2.23 14.07 1.85
CA MET A 36 -2.17 13.00 2.84
C MET A 36 -3.13 11.89 2.45
N GLU A 37 -2.80 10.67 2.82
CA GLU A 37 -3.67 9.51 2.64
C GLU A 37 -3.66 8.64 3.89
N PHE A 38 -4.85 8.24 4.33
CA PHE A 38 -5.00 7.19 5.32
C PHE A 38 -5.55 5.95 4.62
N ALA A 39 -4.97 4.78 4.89
CA ALA A 39 -5.48 3.51 4.43
C ALA A 39 -5.60 2.54 5.59
N TYR A 40 -6.71 1.80 5.65
CA TYR A 40 -6.95 0.69 6.55
C TYR A 40 -7.27 -0.55 5.73
N TYR A 41 -6.71 -1.69 6.12
CA TYR A 41 -7.01 -3.00 5.56
C TYR A 41 -7.25 -3.98 6.68
N HIS A 42 -8.21 -4.87 6.46
CA HIS A 42 -8.45 -6.06 7.23
C HIS A 42 -8.18 -7.27 6.33
N VAL A 43 -7.38 -8.21 6.80
CA VAL A 43 -7.05 -9.46 6.11
C VAL A 43 -7.52 -10.62 6.98
N ASP A 44 -8.37 -11.48 6.44
CA ASP A 44 -8.82 -12.71 7.10
C ASP A 44 -7.80 -13.81 6.86
N LEU A 45 -7.17 -14.31 7.92
CA LEU A 45 -6.16 -15.35 7.81
C LEU A 45 -6.82 -16.75 7.89
N PRO A 46 -6.49 -17.68 6.98
CA PRO A 46 -6.91 -19.08 7.09
C PRO A 46 -6.07 -19.78 8.17
N ALA A 47 -6.34 -19.50 9.44
CA ALA A 47 -5.59 -20.05 10.56
C ALA A 47 -6.33 -21.22 11.26
N PRO A 48 -5.60 -22.27 11.67
CA PRO A 48 -6.16 -23.29 12.55
C PRO A 48 -6.52 -22.69 13.92
N HIS A 49 -7.48 -23.32 14.61
CA HIS A 49 -7.95 -22.88 15.93
C HIS A 49 -6.78 -22.54 16.88
N GLY A 50 -6.76 -21.30 17.37
CA GLY A 50 -5.74 -20.81 18.30
C GLY A 50 -4.59 -20.02 17.65
N GLY A 51 -4.47 -20.00 16.32
CA GLY A 51 -3.55 -19.12 15.58
C GLY A 51 -4.09 -17.70 15.37
N PRO A 52 -3.28 -16.77 14.83
CA PRO A 52 -3.73 -15.44 14.42
C PRO A 52 -4.85 -15.51 13.38
N GLU A 53 -5.99 -14.89 13.65
CA GLU A 53 -7.16 -15.00 12.77
C GLU A 53 -7.26 -13.86 11.75
N ASN A 54 -6.60 -12.72 12.01
CA ASN A 54 -6.64 -11.58 11.12
C ASN A 54 -5.39 -10.69 11.21
N ILE A 55 -5.24 -9.83 10.21
CA ILE A 55 -4.28 -8.72 10.19
C ILE A 55 -5.05 -7.42 9.95
N GLU A 56 -4.77 -6.41 10.76
CA GLU A 56 -5.17 -5.04 10.51
C GLU A 56 -3.95 -4.21 10.11
N ALA A 57 -3.95 -3.69 8.90
CA ALA A 57 -2.91 -2.79 8.42
C ALA A 57 -3.45 -1.37 8.32
N GLN A 58 -2.77 -0.42 8.95
CA GLN A 58 -3.08 1.00 8.92
C GLN A 58 -1.87 1.76 8.40
N VAL A 59 -2.08 2.68 7.47
CA VAL A 59 -1.01 3.52 6.93
C VAL A 59 -1.48 4.95 6.84
N LEU A 60 -0.63 5.87 7.28
CA LEU A 60 -0.80 7.30 7.09
C LEU A 60 0.36 7.84 6.28
N TYR A 61 0.08 8.25 5.05
CA TYR A 61 1.03 8.86 4.11
C TYR A 61 0.94 10.38 4.16
N ALA A 62 2.07 11.04 3.98
CA ALA A 62 2.19 12.48 3.87
C ALA A 62 3.21 12.87 2.80
N GLY A 63 2.74 13.50 1.72
CA GLY A 63 3.58 14.13 0.71
C GLY A 63 4.13 15.46 1.25
N LEU A 64 5.37 15.45 1.76
CA LEU A 64 5.98 16.64 2.38
C LEU A 64 6.44 17.65 1.34
N THR A 65 6.99 17.15 0.23
CA THR A 65 7.46 17.96 -0.90
C THR A 65 7.12 17.24 -2.22
N ASP A 66 7.46 17.82 -3.36
CA ASP A 66 7.36 17.13 -4.65
C ASP A 66 8.34 15.95 -4.81
N TYR A 67 9.22 15.78 -3.82
CA TYR A 67 10.29 14.77 -3.82
C TYR A 67 10.26 13.84 -2.61
N ILE A 68 9.60 14.21 -1.51
CA ILE A 68 9.69 13.49 -0.24
C ILE A 68 8.29 13.12 0.21
N GLU A 69 8.08 11.83 0.46
CA GLU A 69 6.93 11.30 1.17
C GLU A 69 7.41 10.59 2.44
N LEU A 70 6.70 10.79 3.55
CA LEU A 70 6.86 9.98 4.75
C LEU A 70 5.54 9.27 5.04
N TYR A 71 5.64 8.08 5.61
CA TYR A 71 4.45 7.37 6.06
C TYR A 71 4.68 6.56 7.32
N ALA A 72 3.69 6.58 8.20
CA ALA A 72 3.64 5.75 9.38
C ALA A 72 2.77 4.54 9.07
N GLN A 73 3.28 3.35 9.36
CA GLN A 73 2.57 2.10 9.16
C GLN A 73 2.42 1.37 10.48
N ARG A 74 1.19 1.00 10.82
CA ARG A 74 0.85 0.13 11.94
C ARG A 74 0.30 -1.18 11.39
N ILE A 75 0.92 -2.30 11.77
CA ILE A 75 0.42 -3.64 11.48
C ILE A 75 0.07 -4.29 12.81
N ALA A 76 -1.21 -4.60 13.01
CA ALA A 76 -1.69 -5.39 14.13
C ALA A 76 -2.04 -6.78 13.63
N ILE A 77 -1.34 -7.79 14.12
CA ILE A 77 -1.66 -9.19 13.85
C ILE A 77 -2.39 -9.70 15.09
N ASP A 78 -3.51 -10.38 14.90
CA ASP A 78 -4.25 -11.00 16.00
C ASP A 78 -3.32 -11.87 16.86
N LYS A 79 -3.45 -11.77 18.18
CA LYS A 79 -2.62 -12.46 19.19
C LYS A 79 -1.12 -12.12 19.13
N ASP A 80 -0.75 -11.01 18.52
CA ASP A 80 0.63 -10.50 18.44
C ASP A 80 0.78 -9.06 18.95
N VAL A 81 2.01 -8.62 19.16
CA VAL A 81 2.35 -7.25 19.56
C VAL A 81 2.33 -6.34 18.34
N THR A 82 1.50 -5.31 18.40
CA THR A 82 1.45 -4.29 17.35
C THR A 82 2.68 -3.38 17.40
N SER A 83 3.27 -3.09 16.24
CA SER A 83 4.33 -2.09 16.09
C SER A 83 3.93 -1.01 15.08
N VAL A 84 4.47 0.19 15.27
CA VAL A 84 4.38 1.29 14.31
C VAL A 84 5.78 1.57 13.77
N VAL A 85 5.93 1.52 12.45
CA VAL A 85 7.18 1.82 11.76
C VAL A 85 7.03 3.10 10.96
N LEU A 86 8.10 3.90 10.93
CA LEU A 86 8.21 5.06 10.06
C LEU A 86 8.97 4.67 8.80
N ASN A 87 8.40 5.01 7.66
CA ASN A 87 8.93 4.73 6.34
C ASN A 87 9.02 6.06 5.56
N GLY A 88 9.75 6.04 4.45
CA GLY A 88 9.86 7.22 3.60
C GLY A 88 10.40 6.92 2.21
N ASP A 89 10.03 7.79 1.29
CA ASP A 89 10.35 7.73 -0.13
C ASP A 89 10.95 9.05 -0.61
N LEU A 90 11.97 8.93 -1.47
CA LEU A 90 12.58 10.01 -2.21
C LEU A 90 12.35 9.78 -3.72
N ARG A 91 11.62 10.70 -4.35
CA ARG A 91 11.45 10.74 -5.81
C ARG A 91 12.75 11.19 -6.47
N LEU A 92 13.32 10.33 -7.30
CA LEU A 92 14.47 10.64 -8.12
C LEU A 92 14.05 11.23 -9.47
N MET A 93 12.91 10.77 -9.99
CA MET A 93 12.40 11.16 -11.30
C MET A 93 10.87 11.13 -11.28
N LYS A 94 10.25 12.19 -11.78
CA LYS A 94 8.81 12.23 -12.04
C LYS A 94 8.52 11.61 -13.42
N GLU A 95 7.41 10.89 -13.53
CA GLU A 95 6.95 10.41 -14.83
C GLU A 95 6.70 11.58 -15.80
N THR A 96 7.17 11.42 -17.04
CA THR A 96 6.89 12.32 -18.17
C THR A 96 6.56 11.48 -19.41
N PRO A 97 6.20 12.06 -20.57
CA PRO A 97 6.02 11.27 -21.79
C PRO A 97 7.23 10.43 -22.22
N THR A 98 8.44 10.74 -21.77
CA THR A 98 9.68 10.03 -22.15
C THR A 98 10.42 9.37 -20.99
N THR A 99 9.99 9.60 -19.75
CA THR A 99 10.67 9.07 -18.56
C THR A 99 9.72 8.36 -17.60
N PRO A 100 10.12 7.25 -16.96
CA PRO A 100 9.33 6.63 -15.91
C PRO A 100 9.38 7.45 -14.61
N GLN A 101 8.50 7.13 -13.65
CA GLN A 101 8.71 7.56 -12.27
C GLN A 101 9.77 6.66 -11.63
N MET A 102 10.66 7.23 -10.83
CA MET A 102 11.68 6.50 -10.07
C MET A 102 11.73 7.03 -8.64
N VAL A 103 11.77 6.10 -7.69
CA VAL A 103 11.84 6.40 -6.25
C VAL A 103 12.86 5.48 -5.58
N ILE A 104 13.53 5.98 -4.55
CA ILE A 104 14.19 5.14 -3.56
C ILE A 104 13.45 5.30 -2.24
N GLY A 105 13.35 4.23 -1.48
CA GLY A 105 12.68 4.30 -0.19
C GLY A 105 13.36 3.46 0.87
N CYS A 106 12.94 3.73 2.09
CA CYS A 106 13.39 3.05 3.29
C CYS A 106 12.17 2.73 4.15
N ARG A 107 12.02 1.45 4.48
CA ARG A 107 11.09 0.99 5.51
C ARG A 107 11.81 0.84 6.83
N ASN A 108 11.09 1.15 7.90
CA ASN A 108 11.58 1.10 9.27
C ASN A 108 12.82 1.99 9.49
N ILE A 109 12.73 3.26 9.09
CA ILE A 109 13.82 4.26 9.20
C ILE A 109 14.40 4.29 10.61
N GLY A 110 13.56 4.18 11.63
CA GLY A 110 13.97 4.19 13.03
C GLY A 110 14.59 2.89 13.54
N ALA A 111 14.71 1.86 12.69
CA ALA A 111 15.05 0.49 13.09
C ALA A 111 14.20 0.01 14.29
N THR A 112 12.93 0.41 14.31
CA THR A 112 11.98 0.04 15.35
C THR A 112 11.87 -1.47 15.38
N PRO A 113 12.16 -2.13 16.51
CA PRO A 113 11.95 -3.56 16.64
C PRO A 113 10.47 -3.87 16.45
N THR A 114 10.15 -4.63 15.42
CA THR A 114 8.82 -5.22 15.21
C THR A 114 8.86 -6.67 15.70
N THR A 115 8.11 -6.98 16.75
CA THR A 115 7.98 -8.34 17.26
C THR A 115 6.83 -9.04 16.55
N ASN A 116 7.12 -10.09 15.78
CA ASN A 116 6.12 -10.83 15.00
C ASN A 116 5.86 -12.23 15.62
N ASN A 117 5.41 -12.34 16.86
CA ASN A 117 5.30 -13.64 17.55
C ASN A 117 4.14 -14.49 16.99
N PRO A 118 4.37 -15.78 16.71
CA PRO A 118 3.34 -16.78 16.99
C PRO A 118 3.82 -17.70 18.13
N PRO A 119 2.93 -18.11 19.05
CA PRO A 119 3.24 -19.06 20.13
C PRO A 119 3.49 -20.51 19.63
N PHE A 120 3.77 -20.71 18.35
CA PHE A 120 3.94 -22.03 17.74
C PHE A 120 5.34 -22.15 17.13
N GLY A 121 6.22 -22.80 17.90
CA GLY A 121 7.65 -22.87 17.62
C GLY A 121 8.02 -23.57 16.32
N THR A 122 9.07 -23.04 15.67
CA THR A 122 10.16 -23.76 14.97
C THR A 122 11.07 -22.81 14.17
N ILE A 123 10.79 -21.51 14.12
CA ILE A 123 11.66 -20.53 13.45
C ILE A 123 12.57 -19.87 14.48
N ASN A 124 13.88 -19.81 14.23
CA ASN A 124 14.87 -19.23 15.16
C ASN A 124 14.67 -17.70 15.28
N TYR A 125 13.86 -17.25 16.24
CA TYR A 125 13.30 -15.89 16.34
C TYR A 125 14.27 -14.77 16.74
N ARG A 126 15.55 -15.07 17.00
CA ARG A 126 16.57 -14.08 17.43
C ARG A 126 17.15 -13.20 16.31
N ALA A 127 16.68 -13.35 15.07
CA ALA A 127 17.15 -12.57 13.93
C ALA A 127 16.27 -11.34 13.58
N ARG A 128 15.33 -10.91 14.45
CA ARG A 128 14.21 -10.02 14.05
C ARG A 128 14.48 -8.51 14.16
N SER A 129 14.26 -7.86 13.00
CA SER A 129 13.90 -6.45 12.68
C SER A 129 14.67 -5.27 13.30
N ALA A 130 15.97 -5.41 13.55
CA ALA A 130 16.90 -4.27 13.65
C ALA A 130 17.30 -3.68 12.28
N ASN A 131 16.75 -4.19 11.17
CA ASN A 131 17.22 -3.84 9.84
C ASN A 131 16.19 -2.99 9.10
N GLN A 132 16.61 -1.77 8.80
CA GLN A 132 16.03 -0.95 7.76
C GLN A 132 15.97 -1.76 6.46
N SER A 133 14.86 -1.67 5.72
CA SER A 133 14.74 -2.24 4.38
C SER A 133 14.77 -1.11 3.37
N TYR A 134 15.69 -1.19 2.42
CA TYR A 134 15.81 -0.23 1.32
C TYR A 134 15.24 -0.82 0.05
N TYR A 135 14.66 0.03 -0.78
CA TYR A 135 14.18 -0.35 -2.10
C TYR A 135 14.40 0.75 -3.12
N PHE A 136 14.48 0.33 -4.36
CA PHE A 136 14.36 1.15 -5.54
C PHE A 136 13.12 0.70 -6.30
N CYS A 137 12.22 1.62 -6.62
CA CYS A 137 11.01 1.34 -7.35
C CYS A 137 10.86 2.27 -8.55
N THR A 138 10.31 1.74 -9.64
CA THR A 138 9.93 2.51 -10.81
C THR A 138 8.54 2.13 -11.27
N TYR A 139 7.84 3.07 -11.90
CA TYR A 139 6.64 2.73 -12.66
C TYR A 139 6.56 3.50 -13.97
N ARG A 140 5.79 2.94 -14.90
CA ARG A 140 5.39 3.58 -16.15
C ARG A 140 3.91 3.38 -16.43
N THR A 141 3.23 4.47 -16.77
CA THR A 141 1.84 4.52 -17.20
C THR A 141 1.75 4.43 -18.73
N PHE A 142 0.88 3.56 -19.20
CA PHE A 142 0.53 3.34 -20.60
C PHE A 142 -0.95 3.68 -20.78
N TYR A 143 -1.22 4.80 -21.43
CA TYR A 143 -2.58 5.22 -21.75
C TYR A 143 -3.07 4.48 -22.99
N LEU A 144 -4.27 3.89 -22.90
CA LEU A 144 -4.85 3.10 -24.00
C LEU A 144 -5.68 3.95 -24.97
N LYS A 145 -6.04 5.18 -24.58
CA LYS A 145 -6.78 6.14 -25.40
C LYS A 145 -6.12 7.52 -25.35
N ASP A 146 -6.46 8.28 -24.32
CA ASP A 146 -6.03 9.67 -24.16
C ASP A 146 -5.01 9.79 -23.02
N ALA A 147 -3.95 10.56 -23.25
CA ALA A 147 -2.95 10.82 -22.24
C ALA A 147 -3.59 11.47 -20.99
N GLY A 148 -3.28 10.93 -19.83
CA GLY A 148 -3.81 11.40 -18.55
C GLY A 148 -5.19 10.87 -18.17
N GLN A 149 -5.85 10.08 -19.03
CA GLN A 149 -7.22 9.59 -18.78
C GLN A 149 -7.31 8.06 -18.79
N PRO A 150 -8.22 7.46 -17.99
CA PRO A 150 -8.56 6.06 -18.15
C PRO A 150 -9.13 5.77 -19.55
N PRO A 151 -8.94 4.54 -20.08
CA PRO A 151 -8.23 3.45 -19.42
C PRO A 151 -6.71 3.57 -19.57
N PHE A 152 -5.99 3.20 -18.51
CA PHE A 152 -4.53 3.08 -18.53
C PHE A 152 -4.05 1.88 -17.73
N ILE A 153 -2.82 1.46 -18.00
CA ILE A 153 -2.09 0.43 -17.29
C ILE A 153 -0.83 1.06 -16.70
N LYS A 154 -0.51 0.77 -15.44
CA LYS A 154 0.78 1.07 -14.83
C LYS A 154 1.54 -0.21 -14.60
N LEU A 155 2.79 -0.24 -15.03
CA LEU A 155 3.72 -1.32 -14.73
C LEU A 155 4.68 -0.84 -13.64
N HIS A 156 4.76 -1.60 -12.55
CA HIS A 156 5.62 -1.36 -11.40
C HIS A 156 6.74 -2.39 -11.40
N ALA A 157 7.97 -1.93 -11.21
CA ALA A 157 9.12 -2.79 -11.00
C ALA A 157 9.96 -2.23 -9.86
N CYS A 158 10.30 -3.09 -8.92
CA CYS A 158 11.04 -2.74 -7.73
C CYS A 158 12.13 -3.77 -7.46
N VAL A 159 13.19 -3.32 -6.81
CA VAL A 159 14.21 -4.17 -6.20
C VAL A 159 14.47 -3.68 -4.79
N GLY A 160 14.57 -4.59 -3.84
CA GLY A 160 14.77 -4.21 -2.45
C GLY A 160 15.55 -5.23 -1.64
N THR A 161 15.78 -4.83 -0.40
CA THR A 161 16.35 -5.67 0.64
C THR A 161 15.24 -6.22 1.52
N SER A 162 15.48 -7.38 2.12
CA SER A 162 14.59 -8.02 3.08
C SER A 162 13.84 -7.07 4.03
N ASP A 163 12.53 -7.13 3.97
CA ASP A 163 11.60 -6.45 4.87
C ASP A 163 10.87 -7.48 5.75
N TRP A 164 10.86 -7.22 7.05
CA TRP A 164 10.19 -8.04 8.06
C TRP A 164 9.01 -7.32 8.73
N THR A 165 8.63 -6.15 8.21
CA THR A 165 7.58 -5.30 8.81
C THR A 165 6.16 -5.71 8.41
N LEU A 166 6.00 -6.59 7.42
CA LEU A 166 4.71 -7.12 6.96
C LEU A 166 4.57 -8.62 7.27
N GLY A 167 3.98 -8.93 8.43
CA GLY A 167 3.62 -10.30 8.78
C GLY A 167 4.80 -11.17 9.26
N LEU A 168 4.63 -12.50 9.20
CA LEU A 168 5.60 -13.46 9.74
C LEU A 168 6.74 -13.82 8.78
N GLN A 169 6.73 -13.30 7.56
CA GLN A 169 7.61 -13.71 6.47
C GLN A 169 8.50 -12.55 5.99
N ARG A 170 9.67 -12.91 5.45
CA ARG A 170 10.57 -11.98 4.75
C ARG A 170 9.96 -11.61 3.41
N ARG A 171 9.75 -10.32 3.16
CA ARG A 171 9.20 -9.76 1.91
C ARG A 171 10.18 -8.78 1.27
N HIS A 172 9.89 -8.34 0.05
CA HIS A 172 10.63 -7.30 -0.69
C HIS A 172 12.13 -7.57 -0.88
N ASP A 173 12.55 -8.83 -0.83
CA ASP A 173 13.92 -9.25 -1.03
C ASP A 173 14.16 -9.63 -2.50
N GLY A 174 14.98 -8.85 -3.21
CA GLY A 174 15.13 -9.00 -4.65
C GLY A 174 14.01 -8.31 -5.43
N LEU A 175 13.54 -8.91 -6.51
CA LEU A 175 12.61 -8.28 -7.45
C LEU A 175 11.15 -8.45 -7.02
N PHE A 176 10.41 -7.35 -7.03
CA PHE A 176 8.98 -7.29 -6.73
C PHE A 176 8.31 -6.17 -7.55
N GLY A 177 6.98 -6.06 -7.53
CA GLY A 177 6.25 -5.08 -8.35
C GLY A 177 4.97 -5.67 -8.92
N GLY A 178 4.55 -5.24 -10.10
CA GLY A 178 3.38 -5.80 -10.76
C GLY A 178 2.66 -4.81 -11.66
N ILE A 179 1.35 -5.02 -11.81
CA ILE A 179 0.51 -4.30 -12.74
C ILE A 179 -0.66 -3.69 -11.99
N GLN A 180 -0.89 -2.39 -12.22
CA GLN A 180 -2.12 -1.70 -11.84
C GLN A 180 -2.81 -1.25 -13.12
N ALA A 181 -4.14 -1.26 -13.15
CA ALA A 181 -4.87 -0.68 -14.25
C ALA A 181 -6.04 0.13 -13.70
N LEU A 182 -6.30 1.26 -14.34
CA LEU A 182 -7.51 2.04 -14.10
C LEU A 182 -8.40 1.85 -15.33
N ILE A 183 -9.49 1.13 -15.16
CA ILE A 183 -10.40 0.73 -16.25
C ILE A 183 -11.37 1.86 -16.56
N THR A 184 -11.93 2.45 -15.52
CA THR A 184 -12.78 3.64 -15.58
C THR A 184 -12.26 4.64 -14.56
N PRO A 185 -12.73 5.90 -14.58
CA PRO A 185 -12.43 6.83 -13.50
C PRO A 185 -12.90 6.35 -12.13
N TYR A 186 -13.57 5.22 -11.94
CA TYR A 186 -14.05 4.78 -10.63
C TYR A 186 -13.61 3.37 -10.27
N LEU A 187 -13.03 2.64 -11.22
CA LEU A 187 -12.72 1.22 -11.09
C LEU A 187 -11.27 0.96 -11.48
N GLY A 188 -10.47 0.57 -10.49
CA GLY A 188 -9.11 0.10 -10.66
C GLY A 188 -8.99 -1.38 -10.34
N VAL A 189 -7.98 -2.02 -10.92
CA VAL A 189 -7.57 -3.38 -10.61
C VAL A 189 -6.06 -3.44 -10.44
N VAL A 190 -5.60 -4.43 -9.69
CA VAL A 190 -4.19 -4.62 -9.41
C VAL A 190 -3.84 -6.10 -9.30
N ALA A 191 -2.62 -6.43 -9.73
CA ALA A 191 -1.96 -7.70 -9.47
C ALA A 191 -0.48 -7.40 -9.21
N LEU A 192 -0.04 -7.64 -7.98
CA LEU A 192 1.32 -7.39 -7.51
C LEU A 192 1.93 -8.67 -7.00
N TYR A 193 3.25 -8.70 -7.01
CA TYR A 193 4.09 -9.69 -6.36
C TYR A 193 5.02 -8.92 -5.43
N ASP A 194 4.99 -9.22 -4.14
CA ASP A 194 5.74 -8.47 -3.12
C ASP A 194 7.08 -9.12 -2.73
N GLY A 195 7.53 -10.10 -3.53
CA GLY A 195 8.75 -10.87 -3.27
C GLY A 195 8.52 -12.19 -2.54
N ALA A 196 7.35 -12.40 -1.93
CA ALA A 196 6.97 -13.67 -1.30
C ALA A 196 5.59 -14.17 -1.76
N ASP A 197 4.62 -13.27 -1.89
CA ASP A 197 3.24 -13.60 -2.26
C ASP A 197 2.72 -12.71 -3.38
N SER A 198 1.60 -13.14 -3.97
CA SER A 198 0.80 -12.31 -4.86
C SER A 198 -0.28 -11.53 -4.11
N ILE A 199 -0.48 -10.28 -4.50
CA ILE A 199 -1.56 -9.41 -4.04
C ILE A 199 -2.42 -9.08 -5.25
N THR A 200 -3.69 -9.46 -5.25
CA THR A 200 -4.64 -9.09 -6.31
C THR A 200 -5.79 -8.30 -5.72
N GLY A 201 -6.34 -7.38 -6.49
CA GLY A 201 -7.34 -6.49 -5.94
C GLY A 201 -8.17 -5.73 -6.95
N VAL A 202 -9.33 -5.31 -6.48
CA VAL A 202 -10.20 -4.34 -7.11
C VAL A 202 -10.31 -3.14 -6.18
N ALA A 203 -10.21 -1.94 -6.75
CA ALA A 203 -10.46 -0.69 -6.05
C ALA A 203 -11.64 0.02 -6.70
N ILE A 204 -12.61 0.40 -5.89
CA ILE A 204 -13.74 1.23 -6.28
C ILE A 204 -13.61 2.57 -5.56
N ALA A 205 -13.54 3.66 -6.29
CA ALA A 205 -13.72 4.99 -5.70
C ALA A 205 -15.15 5.44 -6.02
N PRO A 206 -16.09 5.36 -5.07
CA PRO A 206 -17.50 5.66 -5.32
C PRO A 206 -17.76 7.14 -5.66
N GLY A 207 -16.74 7.99 -5.50
CA GLY A 207 -16.78 9.41 -5.71
C GLY A 207 -15.80 10.12 -4.78
N PRO A 208 -15.70 11.45 -4.85
CA PRO A 208 -14.78 12.26 -4.06
C PRO A 208 -15.29 12.65 -2.67
N PRO A 209 -14.41 13.27 -1.84
CA PRO A 209 -12.98 13.38 -2.07
C PRO A 209 -12.26 12.12 -1.58
N GLY A 210 -11.48 11.50 -2.46
CA GLY A 210 -10.40 10.58 -2.11
C GLY A 210 -10.78 9.26 -1.42
N LEU A 211 -12.07 8.94 -1.26
CA LEU A 211 -12.50 7.65 -0.71
C LEU A 211 -12.31 6.54 -1.75
N ALA A 212 -11.65 5.46 -1.35
CA ALA A 212 -11.54 4.23 -2.11
C ALA A 212 -11.86 3.04 -1.21
N ILE A 213 -12.68 2.12 -1.72
CA ILE A 213 -12.92 0.81 -1.12
C ILE A 213 -12.14 -0.20 -1.94
N ARG A 214 -11.41 -1.07 -1.27
CA ARG A 214 -10.51 -2.06 -1.87
C ARG A 214 -10.91 -3.44 -1.37
N ALA A 215 -10.87 -4.44 -2.23
CA ALA A 215 -11.03 -5.83 -1.82
C ALA A 215 -10.25 -6.74 -2.75
N GLY A 216 -9.84 -7.90 -2.27
CA GLY A 216 -9.04 -8.82 -3.07
C GLY A 216 -8.41 -9.95 -2.27
N MET A 217 -7.32 -10.47 -2.80
CA MET A 217 -6.55 -11.57 -2.22
C MET A 217 -5.14 -11.13 -1.90
N PHE A 218 -4.68 -11.47 -0.71
CA PHE A 218 -3.29 -11.40 -0.26
C PHE A 218 -2.81 -12.83 0.00
N SER A 219 -2.03 -13.39 -0.92
CA SER A 219 -1.80 -14.84 -0.97
C SER A 219 -3.15 -15.57 -1.01
N ASP A 220 -3.36 -16.53 -0.11
CA ASP A 220 -4.63 -17.26 0.05
C ASP A 220 -5.66 -16.57 0.98
N SER A 221 -5.36 -15.36 1.46
CA SER A 221 -6.18 -14.63 2.43
C SER A 221 -7.02 -13.55 1.75
N PHE A 222 -8.32 -13.49 2.05
CA PHE A 222 -9.16 -12.40 1.59
C PHE A 222 -8.84 -11.12 2.36
N TYR A 223 -8.88 -9.98 1.69
CA TYR A 223 -8.79 -8.69 2.35
C TYR A 223 -9.87 -7.72 1.88
N VAL A 224 -10.22 -6.81 2.78
CA VAL A 224 -11.01 -5.60 2.50
C VAL A 224 -10.28 -4.40 3.06
N GLY A 225 -10.40 -3.25 2.41
CA GLY A 225 -9.79 -2.02 2.87
C GLY A 225 -10.54 -0.79 2.46
N VAL A 226 -10.24 0.29 3.17
CA VAL A 226 -10.71 1.64 2.87
C VAL A 226 -9.52 2.57 2.89
N ALA A 227 -9.45 3.46 1.91
CA ALA A 227 -8.48 4.53 1.88
C ALA A 227 -9.19 5.86 1.70
N TYR A 228 -8.63 6.90 2.29
CA TYR A 228 -9.11 8.27 2.17
C TYR A 228 -7.93 9.20 1.94
N ARG A 229 -7.92 9.87 0.80
CA ARG A 229 -6.91 10.87 0.43
C ARG A 229 -7.48 12.28 0.52
N TRP A 230 -6.72 13.20 1.11
CA TRP A 230 -7.09 14.61 1.23
C TRP A 230 -5.89 15.54 1.07
N GLY A 231 -6.16 16.84 0.96
CA GLY A 231 -5.13 17.85 0.70
C GLY A 231 -4.80 18.01 -0.80
N GLY A 232 -3.83 18.88 -1.10
CA GLY A 232 -3.42 19.20 -2.48
C GLY A 232 -3.59 20.66 -2.93
N MET A 233 -3.60 21.64 -2.02
CA MET A 233 -3.40 23.05 -2.35
C MET A 233 -2.63 23.74 -1.22
N TRP A 234 -1.42 24.22 -1.52
CA TRP A 234 -0.73 25.33 -0.85
C TRP A 234 0.08 26.10 -1.89
#